data_AF-A0A2G5VS66-F1
#
_entry.id   AF-A0A2G5VS66-F1
#
_cell.length_a   1.000
_cell.length_b   1.000
_cell.length_c   1.000
_cell.angle_alpha   90.00
_cell.angle_beta   90.00
_cell.angle_gamma   90.00
#
_symmetry.space_group_name_H-M   'P 1'
#
loop_
_entity.id
_entity.type
_entity.pdbx_description
1 polymer ?
#
loop_
_entity_poly.entity_id
_entity_poly.type
_entity_poly.pdbx_seq_one_letter_code
_entity_poly.pdbx_strand_id
1 'polypeptide(L)'
;MPCEHCPHCQELERLEQERLAEEQRQREAIAALLAQQGDNDFPLPVANPAGPNEPIPDLNEHQKKIALSICNNWKEQKLHYIQGNAQTGKTYLLNAICILMRNLLLKVEVISPSIFPQQSKPLKKIYGQSDQSVEDVDIFIIDNAQQIPQNSMKDFENKLKRTMESDEAFGGKTIIMAADFGQMLPSPADFQHKLKASLKHLTENHVAPFKKHVLPTGEDNWSQYLDMVRRSPKVAVPAENIV
;
A
#
# COMPACT_ATOMS: atom_id res chain seq x y z
N MET A 1 -6.22 44.73 -24.19
CA MET A 1 -6.58 43.94 -25.38
C MET A 1 -6.63 42.48 -24.96
N PRO A 2 -7.70 41.72 -25.26
CA PRO A 2 -7.79 40.31 -24.88
C PRO A 2 -6.69 39.49 -25.56
N CYS A 3 -6.08 38.58 -24.80
CA CYS A 3 -4.87 37.81 -25.12
C CYS A 3 -5.07 36.77 -26.25
N GLU A 4 -6.30 36.58 -26.71
CA GLU A 4 -6.76 35.47 -27.56
C GLU A 4 -6.17 35.44 -28.98
N HIS A 5 -5.42 36.47 -29.39
CA HIS A 5 -4.79 36.56 -30.71
C HIS A 5 -3.28 36.83 -30.63
N CYS A 6 -2.66 36.61 -29.47
CA CYS A 6 -1.22 36.71 -29.31
C CYS A 6 -0.52 35.49 -29.95
N PRO A 7 0.64 35.66 -30.62
CA PRO A 7 1.40 34.55 -31.20
C PRO A 7 1.67 33.38 -30.22
N HIS A 8 1.83 33.68 -28.93
CA HIS A 8 2.00 32.69 -27.88
C HIS A 8 0.75 31.81 -27.66
N CYS A 9 -0.45 32.40 -27.70
CA CYS A 9 -1.69 31.64 -27.54
C CYS A 9 -1.98 30.77 -28.75
N GLN A 10 -1.65 31.25 -29.96
CA GLN A 10 -1.76 30.46 -31.19
C GLN A 10 -0.80 29.27 -31.22
N GLU A 11 0.39 29.41 -30.64
CA GLU A 11 1.35 28.31 -30.52
C GLU A 11 0.91 27.25 -29.50
N LEU A 12 0.31 27.66 -28.39
CA LEU A 12 -0.29 26.74 -27.41
C LEU A 12 -1.48 25.97 -27.99
N GLU A 13 -2.36 26.64 -28.74
CA GLU A 13 -3.47 25.98 -29.44
C GLU A 13 -2.97 24.99 -30.49
N ARG A 14 -1.90 25.32 -31.22
CA ARG A 14 -1.28 24.40 -32.19
C ARG A 14 -0.72 23.15 -31.52
N LEU A 15 0.00 23.32 -30.40
CA LEU A 15 0.53 22.20 -29.61
C LEU A 15 -0.58 21.32 -29.02
N GLU A 16 -1.68 21.92 -28.57
CA GLU A 16 -2.84 21.19 -28.07
C GLU A 16 -3.56 20.42 -29.17
N GLN A 17 -3.70 21.01 -30.37
CA GLN A 17 -4.25 20.34 -31.54
C GLN A 17 -3.37 19.17 -32.02
N GLU A 18 -2.04 19.34 -32.01
CA GLU A 18 -1.09 18.28 -32.35
C GLU A 18 -1.18 17.11 -31.36
N ARG A 19 -1.27 17.40 -30.05
CA ARG A 19 -1.46 16.39 -28.99
C ARG A 19 -2.76 15.62 -29.19
N LEU A 20 -3.88 16.32 -29.45
CA LEU A 20 -5.18 15.70 -29.67
C LEU A 20 -5.18 14.83 -30.94
N ALA A 21 -4.51 15.27 -32.00
CA ALA A 21 -4.38 14.48 -33.24
C ALA A 21 -3.50 13.23 -33.05
N GLU A 22 -2.47 13.29 -32.20
CA GLU A 22 -1.68 12.11 -31.84
C GLU A 22 -2.46 11.12 -30.96
N GLU A 23 -3.23 11.61 -29.99
CA GLU A 23 -4.11 10.79 -29.15
C GLU A 23 -5.18 10.08 -29.99
N GLN A 24 -5.78 10.79 -30.96
CA GLN A 24 -6.77 10.22 -31.86
C GLN A 24 -6.16 9.11 -32.74
N ARG A 25 -4.94 9.32 -33.27
CA ARG A 25 -4.21 8.29 -34.03
C ARG A 25 -3.90 7.06 -33.19
N GLN A 26 -3.53 7.23 -31.92
CA GLN A 26 -3.29 6.11 -30.99
C GLN A 26 -4.59 5.34 -30.69
N ARG A 27 -5.71 6.04 -30.48
CA ARG A 27 -7.02 5.39 -30.27
C ARG A 27 -7.46 4.59 -31.48
N GLU A 28 -7.29 5.13 -32.68
CA GLU A 28 -7.60 4.42 -33.93
C GLU A 28 -6.70 3.19 -34.12
N ALA A 29 -5.41 3.28 -33.78
CA ALA A 29 -4.49 2.13 -33.82
C ALA A 29 -4.87 1.03 -32.83
N ILE A 30 -5.28 1.39 -31.60
CA ILE A 30 -5.75 0.43 -30.59
C ILE A 30 -7.09 -0.20 -31.01
N ALA A 31 -8.02 0.59 -31.55
CA ALA A 31 -9.30 0.07 -32.07
C ALA A 31 -9.08 -0.89 -33.25
N ALA A 32 -8.12 -0.62 -34.14
CA ALA A 32 -7.73 -1.51 -35.23
C ALA A 32 -7.10 -2.82 -34.72
N LEU A 33 -6.29 -2.76 -33.65
CA LEU A 33 -5.73 -3.95 -32.97
C LEU A 33 -6.83 -4.79 -32.30
N LEU A 34 -7.81 -4.16 -31.66
CA LEU A 34 -8.95 -4.83 -31.04
C LEU A 34 -9.89 -5.46 -32.09
N ALA A 35 -10.07 -4.83 -33.25
CA ALA A 35 -10.86 -5.37 -34.35
C ALA A 35 -10.25 -6.64 -35.00
N GLN A 36 -8.95 -6.88 -34.80
CA GLN A 36 -8.27 -8.10 -35.29
C GLN A 36 -8.37 -9.29 -34.31
N GLN A 37 -8.88 -9.09 -33.09
CA GLN A 37 -9.12 -10.15 -32.11
C GLN A 37 -10.63 -10.45 -32.02
N GLY A 38 -11.09 -11.35 -32.88
CA GLY A 38 -12.48 -11.83 -32.88
C GLY A 38 -12.81 -12.77 -31.72
N ASP A 39 -14.01 -12.56 -31.17
CA ASP A 39 -14.91 -13.47 -30.45
C ASP A 39 -14.35 -14.34 -29.31
N ASN A 40 -14.60 -13.93 -28.05
CA ASN A 40 -15.26 -14.75 -27.03
C ASN A 40 -15.63 -13.92 -25.76
N ASP A 41 -16.92 -13.96 -25.44
CA ASP A 41 -17.65 -13.75 -24.19
C ASP A 41 -17.11 -12.83 -23.06
N PHE A 42 -17.95 -11.81 -22.78
CA PHE A 42 -18.04 -10.92 -21.61
C PHE A 42 -16.84 -9.99 -21.32
N PRO A 43 -17.05 -8.66 -21.28
CA PRO A 43 -16.00 -7.73 -20.91
C PRO A 43 -15.76 -7.83 -19.40
N LEU A 44 -14.79 -8.66 -19.01
CA LEU A 44 -14.03 -8.37 -17.79
C LEU A 44 -13.44 -6.96 -17.96
N PRO A 45 -13.46 -6.10 -16.93
CA PRO A 45 -12.76 -4.82 -17.02
C PRO A 45 -11.30 -5.14 -17.27
N VAL A 46 -10.88 -4.96 -18.52
CA VAL A 46 -9.51 -5.12 -18.97
C VAL A 46 -8.70 -4.22 -18.06
N ALA A 47 -7.88 -4.84 -17.22
CA ALA A 47 -6.89 -4.13 -16.43
C ALA A 47 -6.14 -3.22 -17.40
N ASN A 48 -6.24 -1.90 -17.19
CA ASN A 48 -5.59 -0.89 -18.02
C ASN A 48 -4.16 -1.34 -18.36
N PRO A 49 -3.87 -1.73 -19.61
CA PRO A 49 -2.51 -2.05 -20.00
C PRO A 49 -1.81 -0.70 -20.23
N ALA A 50 -0.80 -0.42 -19.42
CA ALA A 50 -0.06 0.84 -19.31
C ALA A 50 -0.88 2.01 -18.71
N GLY A 51 -0.82 2.15 -17.38
CA GLY A 51 -1.22 3.42 -16.75
C GLY A 51 -0.23 4.54 -17.13
N PRO A 52 -0.68 5.79 -17.28
CA PRO A 52 0.23 6.94 -17.31
C PRO A 52 1.09 6.92 -16.05
N ASN A 53 2.33 7.44 -16.11
CA ASN A 53 3.16 7.69 -14.92
C ASN A 53 2.32 8.45 -13.89
N GLU A 54 1.72 7.71 -12.94
CA GLU A 54 0.77 8.29 -12.01
C GLU A 54 1.58 9.26 -11.14
N PRO A 55 1.10 10.50 -10.92
CA PRO A 55 1.85 11.49 -10.18
C PRO A 55 2.15 10.97 -8.77
N ILE A 56 3.43 10.90 -8.45
CA ILE A 56 3.89 10.46 -7.13
C ILE A 56 3.62 11.62 -6.15
N PRO A 57 2.91 11.37 -5.04
CA PRO A 57 2.67 12.40 -4.03
C PRO A 57 3.97 12.97 -3.45
N ASP A 58 3.97 14.27 -3.13
CA ASP A 58 5.14 14.95 -2.55
C ASP A 58 5.48 14.42 -1.16
N LEU A 59 6.58 13.66 -1.07
CA LEU A 59 7.07 13.11 0.19
C LEU A 59 7.99 14.10 0.91
N ASN A 60 7.96 14.12 2.24
CA ASN A 60 9.00 14.81 3.02
C ASN A 60 10.32 14.01 3.03
N GLU A 61 11.40 14.61 3.51
CA GLU A 61 12.74 13.99 3.48
C GLU A 61 12.82 12.64 4.22
N HIS A 62 12.09 12.47 5.33
CA HIS A 62 12.05 11.19 6.04
C HIS A 62 11.31 10.12 5.23
N GLN A 63 10.16 10.48 4.65
CA GLN A 63 9.36 9.61 3.81
C GLN A 63 10.10 9.22 2.53
N LYS A 64 10.78 10.17 1.86
CA LYS A 64 11.61 9.92 0.67
C LYS A 64 12.70 8.89 0.96
N LYS A 65 13.43 9.05 2.07
CA LYS A 65 14.48 8.10 2.48
C LYS A 65 13.94 6.68 2.64
N ILE A 66 12.76 6.54 3.25
CA ILE A 66 12.11 5.23 3.42
C ILE A 66 11.63 4.69 2.07
N ALA A 67 10.94 5.49 1.27
CA ALA A 67 10.45 5.10 -0.05
C ALA A 67 11.58 4.61 -0.96
N LEU A 68 12.67 5.37 -1.07
CA LEU A 68 13.86 5.00 -1.86
C LEU A 68 14.54 3.74 -1.32
N SER A 69 14.66 3.61 0.01
CA SER A 69 15.24 2.41 0.64
C SER A 69 14.44 1.15 0.32
N ILE A 70 13.10 1.25 0.28
CA ILE A 70 12.21 0.14 -0.09
C ILE A 70 12.25 -0.11 -1.60
N CYS A 71 12.04 0.91 -2.42
CA CYS A 71 11.94 0.78 -3.88
C CYS A 71 13.25 0.35 -4.55
N ASN A 72 14.41 0.65 -3.96
CA ASN A 72 15.70 0.23 -4.52
C ASN A 72 16.13 -1.17 -4.08
N ASN A 73 15.58 -1.70 -2.98
CA ASN A 73 16.02 -2.98 -2.39
C ASN A 73 14.89 -4.01 -2.26
N TRP A 74 13.75 -3.82 -2.94
CA TRP A 74 12.59 -4.70 -2.79
C TRP A 74 12.88 -6.14 -3.27
N LYS A 75 13.93 -6.34 -4.08
CA LYS A 75 14.34 -7.69 -4.52
C LYS A 75 15.18 -8.40 -3.46
N GLU A 76 16.17 -7.74 -2.85
CA GLU A 76 17.00 -8.37 -1.82
C GLU A 76 16.32 -8.37 -0.45
N GLN A 77 15.62 -7.29 -0.09
CA GLN A 77 14.86 -7.15 1.14
C GLN A 77 13.37 -7.23 0.86
N LYS A 78 12.78 -8.42 1.03
CA LYS A 78 11.36 -8.66 0.75
C LYS A 78 10.40 -8.10 1.79
N LEU A 79 10.83 -8.03 3.04
CA LEU A 79 9.94 -7.75 4.17
C LEU A 79 10.24 -6.38 4.77
N HIS A 80 9.27 -5.47 4.72
CA HIS A 80 9.39 -4.10 5.21
C HIS A 80 8.25 -3.74 6.16
N TYR A 81 8.61 -3.10 7.27
CA TYR A 81 7.65 -2.68 8.28
C TYR A 81 7.84 -1.20 8.59
N ILE A 82 6.81 -0.38 8.34
CA ILE A 82 6.80 1.05 8.57
C ILE A 82 5.99 1.34 9.84
N GLN A 83 6.69 1.80 10.88
CA GLN A 83 6.11 2.23 12.14
C GLN A 83 6.07 3.76 12.22
N GLY A 84 5.05 4.28 12.87
CA GLY A 84 4.94 5.70 13.21
C GLY A 84 3.68 5.97 13.99
N ASN A 85 3.63 7.11 14.66
CA ASN A 85 2.44 7.53 15.40
C ASN A 85 1.27 7.87 14.46
N ALA A 86 0.09 8.08 15.03
CA ALA A 86 -1.05 8.60 14.27
C ALA A 86 -0.64 9.88 13.55
N GLN A 87 -1.16 10.07 12.33
CA GLN A 87 -0.88 11.25 11.49
C GLN A 87 0.58 11.47 11.02
N THR A 88 1.54 10.57 11.28
CA THR A 88 2.91 10.71 10.70
C THR A 88 2.99 10.46 9.18
N GLY A 89 1.84 10.26 8.50
CA GLY A 89 1.79 10.06 7.05
C GLY A 89 2.12 8.63 6.59
N LYS A 90 1.92 7.60 7.42
CA LYS A 90 2.13 6.18 7.03
C LYS A 90 1.37 5.78 5.77
N THR A 91 0.04 5.96 5.76
CA THR A 91 -0.81 5.64 4.61
C THR A 91 -0.44 6.48 3.37
N TYR A 92 -0.06 7.74 3.57
CA TYR A 92 0.41 8.62 2.50
C TYR A 92 1.70 8.09 1.85
N LEU A 93 2.67 7.67 2.67
CA LEU A 93 3.89 7.02 2.22
C LEU A 93 3.61 5.69 1.50
N LEU A 94 2.72 4.85 2.03
CA LEU A 94 2.32 3.61 1.34
C LEU A 94 1.69 3.87 -0.03
N ASN A 95 0.87 4.92 -0.16
CA ASN A 95 0.30 5.32 -1.44
C ASN A 95 1.38 5.71 -2.45
N ALA A 96 2.36 6.52 -2.03
CA ALA A 96 3.47 6.89 -2.90
C ALA A 96 4.33 5.67 -3.32
N ILE A 97 4.60 4.74 -2.39
CA ILE A 97 5.30 3.49 -2.72
C ILE A 97 4.48 2.64 -3.69
N CYS A 98 3.16 2.55 -3.52
CA CYS A 98 2.27 1.82 -4.44
C CYS A 98 2.40 2.37 -5.87
N ILE A 99 2.31 3.70 -6.01
CA ILE A 99 2.44 4.39 -7.29
C ILE A 99 3.83 4.17 -7.90
N LEU A 100 4.89 4.34 -7.10
CA LEU A 100 6.27 4.09 -7.54
C LEU A 100 6.47 2.68 -8.10
N MET A 101 6.00 1.66 -7.37
CA MET A 101 6.13 0.26 -7.78
C MET A 101 5.30 -0.07 -9.04
N ARG A 102 4.11 0.51 -9.17
CA ARG A 102 3.29 0.37 -10.39
C ARG A 102 3.91 1.07 -11.59
N ASN A 103 4.55 2.23 -11.40
CA ASN A 103 5.32 2.91 -12.44
C ASN A 103 6.55 2.09 -12.87
N LEU A 104 7.01 1.15 -12.04
CA LEU A 104 8.01 0.12 -12.40
C LEU A 104 7.39 -1.13 -13.06
N LEU A 105 6.11 -1.08 -13.44
CA LEU A 105 5.33 -2.18 -14.04
C LEU A 105 5.18 -3.42 -13.15
N LEU A 106 5.30 -3.25 -11.83
CA LEU A 106 5.08 -4.33 -10.87
C LEU A 106 3.58 -4.46 -10.54
N LYS A 107 3.11 -5.70 -10.39
CA LYS A 107 1.75 -6.00 -9.95
C LYS A 107 1.67 -5.82 -8.43
N VAL A 108 1.03 -4.74 -8.00
CA VAL A 108 0.88 -4.38 -6.58
C VAL A 108 -0.57 -4.57 -6.12
N GLU A 109 -0.76 -5.43 -5.11
CA GLU A 109 -2.03 -5.65 -4.45
C GLU A 109 -2.03 -4.94 -3.08
N VAL A 110 -3.03 -4.09 -2.84
CA VAL A 110 -3.17 -3.35 -1.58
C VAL A 110 -4.22 -4.02 -0.69
N ILE A 111 -3.80 -4.38 0.52
CA ILE A 111 -4.63 -4.90 1.59
C ILE A 111 -4.86 -3.79 2.60
N SER A 112 -6.12 -3.43 2.85
CA SER A 112 -6.46 -2.48 3.89
C SER A 112 -7.80 -2.83 4.55
N PRO A 113 -7.90 -2.76 5.88
CA PRO A 113 -9.17 -2.86 6.58
C PRO A 113 -10.01 -1.57 6.48
N SER A 114 -9.41 -0.48 5.99
CA SER A 114 -10.03 0.85 5.89
C SER A 114 -9.89 1.45 4.48
N ILE A 115 -10.44 2.65 4.29
CA ILE A 115 -10.28 3.40 3.05
C ILE A 115 -8.78 3.64 2.79
N PHE A 116 -8.36 3.39 1.55
CA PHE A 116 -7.01 3.64 1.05
C PHE A 116 -7.14 4.44 -0.27
N PRO A 117 -6.17 5.33 -0.61
CA PRO A 117 -6.28 6.15 -1.82
C PRO A 117 -6.37 5.36 -3.13
N GLN A 118 -5.66 4.23 -3.21
CA GLN A 118 -5.71 3.29 -4.32
C GLN A 118 -6.77 2.21 -4.07
N GLN A 119 -7.15 1.49 -5.13
CA GLN A 119 -7.98 0.29 -4.98
C GLN A 119 -7.34 -0.68 -3.98
N SER A 120 -8.06 -0.96 -2.90
CA SER A 120 -7.65 -1.88 -1.85
C SER A 120 -8.73 -2.92 -1.58
N LYS A 121 -8.32 -4.03 -0.96
CA LYS A 121 -9.22 -5.12 -0.59
C LYS A 121 -8.96 -5.52 0.86
N PRO A 122 -9.99 -5.96 1.61
CA PRO A 122 -9.75 -6.57 2.91
C PRO A 122 -9.05 -7.93 2.71
N LEU A 123 -8.22 -8.33 3.68
CA LEU A 123 -7.45 -9.57 3.64
C LEU A 123 -8.32 -10.81 3.31
N LYS A 124 -9.57 -10.84 3.80
CA LYS A 124 -10.51 -11.93 3.54
C LYS A 124 -10.78 -12.15 2.04
N LYS A 125 -10.78 -11.09 1.22
CA LYS A 125 -10.97 -11.22 -0.24
C LYS A 125 -9.77 -11.88 -0.92
N ILE A 126 -8.56 -11.73 -0.37
CA ILE A 126 -7.36 -12.37 -0.89
C ILE A 126 -7.43 -13.89 -0.72
N TYR A 127 -8.06 -14.40 0.34
CA TYR A 127 -8.24 -15.85 0.49
C TYR A 127 -9.10 -16.48 -0.60
N GLY A 128 -10.12 -15.75 -1.07
CA GLY A 128 -11.01 -16.21 -2.13
C GLY A 128 -10.44 -16.07 -3.55
N GLN A 129 -9.27 -15.45 -3.70
CA GLN A 129 -8.58 -15.36 -4.99
C GLN A 129 -7.95 -16.71 -5.37
N SER A 130 -7.94 -16.99 -6.68
CA SER A 130 -7.28 -18.17 -7.24
C SER A 130 -5.78 -18.09 -7.00
N ASP A 131 -5.13 -19.26 -6.90
CA ASP A 131 -3.69 -19.33 -6.68
C ASP A 131 -2.92 -18.63 -7.82
N GLN A 132 -3.34 -18.78 -9.08
CA GLN A 132 -2.77 -18.03 -10.23
C GLN A 132 -2.83 -16.51 -10.04
N SER A 133 -3.96 -15.97 -9.58
CA SER A 133 -4.10 -14.52 -9.40
C SER A 133 -3.24 -13.97 -8.26
N VAL A 134 -2.92 -14.81 -7.27
CA VAL A 134 -2.05 -14.47 -6.13
C VAL A 134 -0.59 -14.63 -6.51
N GLU A 135 -0.25 -15.64 -7.31
CA GLU A 135 1.07 -15.87 -7.88
C GLU A 135 1.50 -14.70 -8.77
N ASP A 136 0.57 -14.15 -9.55
CA ASP A 136 0.80 -12.98 -10.40
C ASP A 136 1.18 -11.71 -9.65
N VAL A 137 0.92 -11.60 -8.33
CA VAL A 137 1.23 -10.38 -7.56
C VAL A 137 2.71 -10.35 -7.18
N ASP A 138 3.40 -9.24 -7.46
CA ASP A 138 4.82 -9.06 -7.08
C ASP A 138 4.96 -8.57 -5.63
N ILE A 139 4.08 -7.65 -5.23
CA ILE A 139 4.16 -6.89 -3.98
C ILE A 139 2.79 -6.80 -3.32
N PHE A 140 2.74 -7.14 -2.04
CA PHE A 140 1.60 -6.86 -1.17
C PHE A 140 1.90 -5.66 -0.27
N ILE A 141 1.06 -4.63 -0.37
CA ILE A 141 1.08 -3.49 0.55
C ILE A 141 -0.04 -3.67 1.57
N ILE A 142 0.27 -3.55 2.85
CA ILE A 142 -0.69 -3.77 3.93
C ILE A 142 -0.77 -2.50 4.79
N ASP A 143 -1.88 -1.78 4.70
CA ASP A 143 -2.16 -0.63 5.55
C ASP A 143 -2.91 -1.04 6.82
N ASN A 144 -2.73 -0.26 7.89
CA ASN A 144 -3.33 -0.49 9.21
C ASN A 144 -3.18 -1.94 9.72
N ALA A 145 -1.99 -2.51 9.56
CA ALA A 145 -1.74 -3.90 9.91
C ALA A 145 -2.00 -4.23 11.39
N GLN A 146 -1.97 -3.24 12.31
CA GLN A 146 -2.34 -3.43 13.72
C GLN A 146 -3.77 -3.99 13.90
N GLN A 147 -4.65 -3.83 12.91
CA GLN A 147 -6.03 -4.34 12.94
C GLN A 147 -6.16 -5.76 12.39
N ILE A 148 -5.08 -6.35 11.85
CA ILE A 148 -5.06 -7.72 11.34
C ILE A 148 -4.62 -8.67 12.48
N PRO A 149 -5.43 -9.68 12.84
CA PRO A 149 -5.01 -10.70 13.80
C PRO A 149 -3.79 -11.48 13.33
N GLN A 150 -2.90 -11.87 14.24
CA GLN A 150 -1.71 -12.66 13.90
C GLN A 150 -2.07 -13.98 13.19
N ASN A 151 -3.12 -14.68 13.62
CA ASN A 151 -3.54 -15.92 12.96
C ASN A 151 -3.92 -15.68 11.51
N SER A 152 -4.64 -14.59 11.22
CA SER A 152 -4.93 -14.21 9.84
C SER A 152 -3.65 -13.93 9.05
N MET A 153 -2.64 -13.30 9.63
CA MET A 153 -1.38 -13.11 8.90
C MET A 153 -0.61 -14.42 8.66
N LYS A 154 -0.66 -15.37 9.60
CA LYS A 154 -0.09 -16.71 9.42
C LYS A 154 -0.82 -17.50 8.34
N ASP A 155 -2.15 -17.41 8.30
CA ASP A 155 -2.97 -18.05 7.26
C ASP A 155 -2.64 -17.47 5.89
N PHE A 156 -2.43 -16.15 5.82
CA PHE A 156 -1.96 -15.48 4.61
C PHE A 156 -0.56 -15.92 4.19
N GLU A 157 0.39 -16.01 5.13
CA GLU A 157 1.72 -16.57 4.87
C GLU A 157 1.64 -17.99 4.31
N ASN A 158 0.86 -18.86 4.94
CA ASN A 158 0.68 -20.25 4.52
C ASN A 158 0.04 -20.37 3.14
N LYS A 159 -0.94 -19.52 2.83
CA LYS A 159 -1.52 -19.46 1.47
C LYS A 159 -0.43 -19.10 0.47
N LEU A 160 0.37 -18.07 0.72
CA LEU A 160 1.44 -17.66 -0.21
C LEU A 160 2.53 -18.73 -0.37
N LYS A 161 2.97 -19.37 0.72
CA LYS A 161 3.93 -20.49 0.66
C LYS A 161 3.42 -21.64 -0.19
N ARG A 162 2.14 -22.01 0.00
CA ARG A 162 1.49 -23.05 -0.79
C ARG A 162 1.33 -22.66 -2.26
N THR A 163 0.89 -21.42 -2.53
CA THR A 163 0.69 -20.91 -3.89
C THR A 163 2.00 -20.80 -4.67
N MET A 164 3.09 -20.42 -3.99
CA MET A 164 4.42 -20.24 -4.60
C MET A 164 5.30 -21.48 -4.53
N GLU A 165 4.81 -22.58 -3.96
CA GLU A 165 5.59 -23.80 -3.68
C GLU A 165 6.95 -23.51 -3.03
N SER A 166 6.97 -22.59 -2.06
CA SER A 166 8.19 -22.07 -1.45
C SER A 166 8.08 -22.02 0.08
N ASP A 167 9.12 -22.46 0.77
CA ASP A 167 9.24 -22.38 2.23
C ASP A 167 9.68 -20.98 2.71
N GLU A 168 10.04 -20.08 1.80
CA GLU A 168 10.41 -18.71 2.13
C GLU A 168 9.24 -17.98 2.80
N ALA A 169 9.57 -17.02 3.67
CA ALA A 169 8.56 -16.18 4.32
C ALA A 169 7.64 -15.54 3.27
N PHE A 170 6.32 -15.71 3.44
CA PHE A 170 5.30 -15.25 2.50
C PHE A 170 5.52 -15.75 1.04
N GLY A 171 6.08 -16.95 0.86
CA GLY A 171 6.34 -17.53 -0.45
C GLY A 171 7.34 -16.73 -1.30
N GLY A 172 8.23 -15.96 -0.66
CA GLY A 172 9.21 -15.09 -1.35
C GLY A 172 8.63 -13.77 -1.89
N LYS A 173 7.35 -13.49 -1.64
CA LYS A 173 6.70 -12.24 -2.04
C LYS A 173 7.20 -11.06 -1.22
N THR A 174 7.19 -9.88 -1.85
CA THR A 174 7.53 -8.64 -1.16
C THR A 174 6.33 -8.17 -0.34
N ILE A 175 6.52 -7.98 0.96
CA ILE A 175 5.48 -7.52 1.89
C ILE A 175 5.92 -6.19 2.49
N ILE A 176 5.10 -5.14 2.29
CA ILE A 176 5.33 -3.80 2.84
C ILE A 176 4.14 -3.47 3.74
N MET A 177 4.36 -3.43 5.05
CA MET A 177 3.30 -3.20 6.02
C MET A 177 3.50 -1.86 6.73
N ALA A 178 2.42 -1.14 6.97
CA ALA A 178 2.42 -0.03 7.93
C ALA A 178 1.52 -0.35 9.11
N ALA A 179 2.01 -0.07 10.32
CA ALA A 179 1.19 -0.23 11.52
C ALA A 179 1.44 0.85 12.56
N ASP A 180 0.41 1.01 13.39
CA ASP A 180 0.48 1.76 14.62
C ASP A 180 -0.16 0.96 15.76
N PHE A 181 0.64 0.21 16.53
CA PHE A 181 0.16 -0.56 17.68
C PHE A 181 -0.27 0.28 18.89
N GLY A 182 -0.14 1.61 18.84
CA GLY A 182 -0.76 2.53 19.81
C GLY A 182 -2.22 2.85 19.47
N GLN A 183 -2.72 2.41 18.31
CA GLN A 183 -4.11 2.54 17.90
C GLN A 183 -4.93 1.29 18.23
N MET A 184 -6.14 1.20 17.69
CA MET A 184 -7.05 0.07 17.88
C MET A 184 -6.44 -1.24 17.38
N LEU A 185 -6.44 -2.25 18.25
CA LEU A 185 -6.07 -3.64 17.97
C LEU A 185 -7.30 -4.43 17.46
N PRO A 186 -7.13 -5.66 16.93
CA PRO A 186 -8.25 -6.45 16.39
C PRO A 186 -9.28 -6.84 17.48
N SER A 187 -10.55 -7.02 17.11
CA SER A 187 -11.69 -7.41 17.98
C SER A 187 -12.35 -8.72 17.48
N PRO A 188 -12.95 -9.62 18.31
CA PRO A 188 -13.15 -9.62 19.77
C PRO A 188 -12.51 -10.86 20.44
N ALA A 189 -11.37 -10.71 21.11
CA ALA A 189 -10.88 -11.74 22.04
C ALA A 189 -10.32 -11.05 23.29
N ASP A 190 -10.30 -11.79 24.40
CA ASP A 190 -9.82 -11.37 25.71
C ASP A 190 -8.51 -10.53 25.65
N PHE A 191 -8.37 -9.48 26.46
CA PHE A 191 -7.27 -8.50 26.40
C PHE A 191 -5.88 -9.15 26.49
N GLN A 192 -5.74 -10.20 27.31
CA GLN A 192 -4.53 -11.02 27.41
C GLN A 192 -4.22 -11.77 26.10
N HIS A 193 -5.26 -12.24 25.40
CA HIS A 193 -5.14 -12.81 24.06
C HIS A 193 -4.84 -11.74 22.99
N LYS A 194 -5.31 -10.49 23.13
CA LYS A 194 -5.08 -9.40 22.16
C LYS A 194 -3.60 -9.06 22.00
N LEU A 195 -2.84 -8.96 23.10
CA LEU A 195 -1.42 -8.61 23.05
C LEU A 195 -0.59 -9.73 22.42
N LYS A 196 -0.89 -10.99 22.80
CA LYS A 196 -0.23 -12.18 22.25
C LYS A 196 -0.57 -12.43 20.78
N ALA A 197 -1.80 -12.09 20.35
CA ALA A 197 -2.28 -12.22 18.97
C ALA A 197 -2.03 -10.98 18.10
N SER A 198 -1.34 -9.96 18.62
CA SER A 198 -0.99 -8.77 17.84
C SER A 198 0.19 -9.07 16.93
N LEU A 199 0.21 -8.43 15.75
CA LEU A 199 1.35 -8.52 14.83
C LEU A 199 2.64 -7.94 15.40
N LYS A 200 2.60 -7.28 16.57
CA LYS A 200 3.79 -6.78 17.23
C LYS A 200 4.79 -7.90 17.48
N HIS A 201 4.32 -9.07 17.94
CA HIS A 201 5.20 -10.21 18.15
C HIS A 201 5.77 -10.78 16.83
N LEU A 202 5.00 -10.78 15.74
CA LEU A 202 5.44 -11.28 14.43
C LEU A 202 6.43 -10.33 13.74
N THR A 203 6.23 -9.02 13.90
CA THR A 203 7.11 -7.98 13.34
C THR A 203 8.38 -7.77 14.17
N GLU A 204 8.37 -8.12 15.46
CA GLU A 204 9.51 -7.98 16.38
C GLU A 204 10.28 -9.31 16.61
N ASN A 205 9.66 -10.48 16.46
CA ASN A 205 10.32 -11.79 16.65
C ASN A 205 10.55 -12.56 15.34
N HIS A 206 11.78 -13.06 15.23
CA HIS A 206 12.53 -13.50 14.05
C HIS A 206 12.02 -14.75 13.29
N VAL A 207 10.73 -14.91 13.01
CA VAL A 207 10.33 -15.92 12.00
C VAL A 207 10.65 -15.43 10.58
N ALA A 208 10.61 -14.11 10.36
CA ALA A 208 11.28 -13.45 9.23
C ALA A 208 11.55 -11.97 9.60
N PRO A 209 12.80 -11.49 9.62
CA PRO A 209 13.12 -10.17 10.16
C PRO A 209 12.67 -9.08 9.17
N PHE A 210 11.50 -8.49 9.42
CA PHE A 210 11.06 -7.29 8.73
C PHE A 210 12.10 -6.19 8.93
N LYS A 211 12.55 -5.56 7.84
CA LYS A 211 13.34 -4.33 7.93
C LYS A 211 12.43 -3.22 8.42
N LYS A 212 12.70 -2.77 9.65
CA LYS A 212 11.92 -1.74 10.34
C LYS A 212 12.32 -0.34 9.89
N HIS A 213 11.32 0.45 9.53
CA HIS A 213 11.42 1.87 9.20
C HIS A 213 10.56 2.65 10.18
N VAL A 214 11.07 3.75 10.73
CA VAL A 214 10.34 4.55 11.72
C VAL A 214 10.17 5.96 11.17
N LEU A 215 8.91 6.38 11.03
CA LEU A 215 8.58 7.77 10.76
C LEU A 215 8.66 8.57 12.07
N PRO A 216 9.40 9.69 12.08
CA PRO A 216 9.55 10.49 13.29
C PRO A 216 8.22 11.11 13.71
N THR A 217 8.07 11.30 15.02
CA THR A 217 7.05 12.16 15.59
C THR A 217 7.38 13.61 15.24
N GLY A 218 6.37 14.43 14.94
CA GLY A 218 6.55 15.86 14.70
C GLY A 218 7.18 16.57 15.90
N GLU A 219 7.94 17.63 15.65
CA GLU A 219 8.57 18.45 16.69
C GLU A 219 7.59 19.45 17.32
N ASP A 220 6.39 19.59 16.76
CA ASP A 220 5.37 20.49 17.28
C ASP A 220 4.79 20.00 18.61
N ASN A 221 4.33 20.94 19.44
CA ASN A 221 3.81 20.67 20.77
C ASN A 221 2.68 19.62 20.79
N TRP A 222 1.85 19.59 19.74
CA TRP A 222 0.73 18.65 19.66
C TRP A 222 1.21 17.23 19.40
N SER A 223 2.10 17.05 18.42
CA SER A 223 2.74 15.76 18.15
C SER A 223 3.49 15.22 19.36
N GLN A 224 4.24 16.05 20.07
CA GLN A 224 4.94 15.67 21.31
C GLN A 224 3.97 15.28 22.43
N TYR A 225 2.88 16.04 22.59
CA TYR A 225 1.83 15.70 23.56
C TYR A 225 1.18 14.35 23.27
N LEU A 226 0.81 14.08 22.01
CA LEU A 226 0.24 12.79 21.61
C LEU A 226 1.21 11.62 21.83
N ASP A 227 2.50 11.83 21.56
CA ASP A 227 3.53 10.82 21.84
C ASP A 227 3.71 10.58 23.35
N MET A 228 3.65 11.62 24.17
CA MET A 228 3.66 11.51 25.63
C MET A 228 2.46 10.69 26.13
N VAL A 229 1.24 11.04 25.72
CA VAL A 229 0.00 10.34 26.12
C VAL A 229 0.07 8.85 25.75
N ARG A 230 0.63 8.55 24.58
CA ARG A 230 0.82 7.20 24.08
C ARG A 230 1.81 6.37 24.91
N ARG A 231 2.90 6.97 25.40
CA ARG A 231 3.94 6.27 26.17
C ARG A 231 3.58 6.08 27.65
N SER A 232 2.71 6.91 28.20
CA SER A 232 2.31 6.85 29.61
C SER A 232 0.82 7.13 29.78
N PRO A 233 -0.04 6.15 29.46
CA PRO A 233 -1.42 6.22 29.91
C PRO A 233 -1.40 6.11 31.44
N LYS A 234 -1.60 7.22 32.17
CA LYS A 234 -1.92 7.19 33.60
C LYS A 234 -3.31 6.56 33.76
N VAL A 235 -3.41 5.24 33.61
CA VAL A 235 -4.64 4.50 33.85
C VAL A 235 -4.52 3.88 35.23
N ALA A 236 -4.92 4.64 36.25
CA ALA A 236 -5.42 4.00 37.46
C ALA A 236 -6.84 3.54 37.12
N VAL A 237 -7.03 2.22 36.95
CA VAL A 237 -8.39 1.66 36.94
C VAL A 237 -8.95 1.89 38.35
N PRO A 238 -10.04 2.65 38.53
CA PRO A 238 -10.65 2.81 39.85
C PRO A 238 -10.97 1.43 40.41
N ALA A 239 -10.59 1.16 41.67
CA ALA A 239 -10.70 -0.17 42.29
C ALA A 239 -12.13 -0.73 42.25
N GLU A 240 -13.11 0.16 42.22
CA GLU A 240 -14.56 -0.10 42.09
C GLU A 240 -14.99 -0.64 40.71
N ASN A 241 -14.13 -0.63 39.70
CA ASN A 241 -14.38 -1.22 38.38
C ASN A 241 -13.63 -2.55 38.13
N ILE A 242 -12.97 -3.09 39.15
CA ILE A 242 -12.38 -4.44 39.11
C ILE A 242 -13.46 -5.41 39.62
N VAL A 243 -14.15 -6.08 38.70
CA VAL A 243 -15.11 -7.15 38.98
C VAL A 243 -14.41 -8.50 38.94
#